data_AF-A0A8H4A448-F1
#
_entry.id   AF-A0A8H4A448-F1
#
_cell.length_a   1.000
_cell.length_b   1.000
_cell.length_c   1.000
_cell.angle_alpha   90.00
_cell.angle_beta   90.00
_cell.angle_gamma   90.00
#
_symmetry.space_group_name_H-M   'P 1'
#
loop_
_entity.id
_entity.type
_entity.pdbx_description
1 polymer ?
#
loop_
_entity_poly.entity_id
_entity_poly.type
_entity_poly.pdbx_seq_one_letter_code
_entity_poly.pdbx_strand_id
1 'polypeptide(L)'
;MVTFGENEIQVLGEFYGKFKQHNDTNFSAKVNRIELLKEWREAKLVLKNYKELDFVEEWKRIFDSSQFVILYPNVTEIVFFSLIVPLSNSYVERIFSQQNLIKTKIRNQMKLKMLNSHIIIVMNGPKLEDFNFEKAYDIWLRSPRRF
;
A
#
# COMPACT_ATOMS: atom_id res chain seq x y z
N MET A 1 -27.49 12.41 9.90
CA MET A 1 -27.14 11.56 8.72
C MET A 1 -26.50 12.32 7.56
N VAL A 2 -26.71 13.64 7.39
CA VAL A 2 -26.19 14.39 6.22
C VAL A 2 -24.66 14.58 6.27
N THR A 3 -24.09 14.79 7.46
CA THR A 3 -22.67 15.17 7.65
C THR A 3 -21.70 14.01 7.89
N PHE A 4 -22.16 12.75 7.79
CA PHE A 4 -21.30 11.59 8.07
C PHE A 4 -20.06 11.58 7.17
N GLY A 5 -18.87 11.42 7.76
CA GLY A 5 -17.60 11.34 7.02
C GLY A 5 -17.11 12.64 6.38
N GLU A 6 -17.82 13.77 6.52
CA GLU A 6 -17.42 15.02 5.85
C GLU A 6 -16.13 15.60 6.42
N ASN A 7 -15.94 15.51 7.74
CA ASN A 7 -14.72 15.99 8.39
C ASN A 7 -13.51 15.16 7.97
N GLU A 8 -13.66 13.83 7.95
CA GLU A 8 -12.63 12.88 7.55
C GLU A 8 -12.24 13.08 6.09
N ILE A 9 -13.23 13.22 5.20
CA ILE A 9 -12.98 13.50 3.79
C ILE A 9 -12.35 14.86 3.59
N GLN A 10 -12.70 15.87 4.40
CA GLN A 10 -12.03 17.16 4.36
C GLN A 10 -10.57 17.06 4.77
N VAL A 11 -10.25 16.32 5.83
CA VAL A 11 -8.86 16.06 6.26
C VAL A 11 -8.08 15.34 5.15
N LEU A 12 -8.68 14.32 4.54
CA LEU A 12 -8.06 13.57 3.43
C LEU A 12 -7.89 14.45 2.18
N GLY A 13 -8.88 15.28 1.85
CA GLY A 13 -8.80 16.25 0.75
C GLY A 13 -7.74 17.33 0.99
N GLU A 14 -7.56 17.78 2.24
CA GLU A 14 -6.48 18.69 2.61
C GLU A 14 -5.10 18.03 2.53
N PHE A 15 -4.99 16.74 2.85
CA PHE A 15 -3.74 16.02 2.79
C PHE A 15 -3.36 15.64 1.35
N TYR A 16 -4.28 15.03 0.59
CA TYR A 16 -4.02 14.50 -0.75
C TYR A 16 -4.24 15.55 -1.87
N GLY A 17 -4.96 16.64 -1.59
CA GLY A 17 -5.21 17.71 -2.55
C GLY A 17 -4.18 18.84 -2.56
N LYS A 18 -3.10 18.71 -1.79
CA LYS A 18 -1.99 19.69 -1.76
C LYS A 18 -0.78 19.16 -2.51
N PHE A 19 -0.10 20.07 -3.22
CA PHE A 19 1.25 19.82 -3.71
C PHE A 19 2.21 19.61 -2.53
N LYS A 20 3.11 18.64 -2.64
CA LYS A 20 4.14 18.36 -1.64
C LYS A 20 5.49 18.18 -2.31
N GLN A 21 6.55 18.64 -1.65
CA GLN A 21 7.93 18.41 -2.06
C GLN A 21 8.63 17.59 -0.97
N HIS A 22 9.31 16.51 -1.37
CA HIS A 22 10.12 15.69 -0.47
C HIS A 22 11.34 15.13 -1.20
N ASN A 23 12.54 15.40 -0.68
CA ASN A 23 13.82 14.94 -1.24
C ASN A 23 13.92 15.13 -2.76
N ASP A 24 13.76 16.37 -3.22
CA ASP A 24 13.77 16.79 -4.64
C ASP A 24 12.71 16.14 -5.54
N THR A 25 11.80 15.37 -4.97
CA THR A 25 10.66 14.78 -5.67
C THR A 25 9.41 15.60 -5.40
N ASN A 26 8.76 16.01 -6.48
CA ASN A 26 7.53 16.78 -6.45
C ASN A 26 6.32 15.85 -6.56
N PHE A 27 5.40 15.96 -5.62
CA PHE A 27 4.14 15.23 -5.58
C PHE A 27 3.01 16.20 -5.90
N SER A 28 2.41 16.03 -7.08
CA SER A 28 1.20 16.75 -7.45
C SER A 28 0.03 16.38 -6.55
N ALA A 29 -0.94 17.28 -6.44
CA ALA A 29 -2.22 16.98 -5.82
C ALA A 29 -2.85 15.75 -6.49
N LYS A 30 -3.29 14.79 -5.69
CA LYS A 30 -3.89 13.53 -6.15
C LYS A 30 -5.40 13.62 -6.28
N VAL A 31 -6.02 14.55 -5.55
CA VAL A 31 -7.47 14.77 -5.56
C VAL A 31 -7.78 16.26 -5.59
N ASN A 32 -8.91 16.63 -6.18
CA ASN A 32 -9.48 17.96 -6.06
C ASN A 32 -10.36 18.01 -4.79
N ARG A 33 -9.98 18.86 -3.82
CA ARG A 33 -10.69 18.96 -2.52
C ARG A 33 -12.17 19.31 -2.66
N ILE A 34 -12.52 20.21 -3.58
CA ILE A 34 -13.90 20.70 -3.74
C ILE A 34 -14.76 19.59 -4.36
N GLU A 35 -14.27 18.99 -5.43
CA GLU A 35 -14.96 17.87 -6.09
C GLU A 35 -15.04 16.64 -5.17
N LEU A 36 -14.00 16.33 -4.41
CA LEU A 36 -13.99 15.22 -3.45
C LEU A 36 -15.14 15.33 -2.42
N LEU A 37 -15.36 16.53 -1.87
CA LEU A 37 -16.44 16.72 -0.90
C LEU A 37 -17.82 16.58 -1.55
N LYS A 38 -17.97 17.07 -2.79
CA LYS A 38 -19.19 16.93 -3.57
C LYS A 38 -19.46 15.46 -3.92
N GLU A 39 -18.48 14.77 -4.49
CA GLU A 39 -18.53 13.34 -4.80
C GLU A 39 -18.88 12.52 -3.56
N TRP A 40 -18.27 12.80 -2.41
CA TRP A 40 -18.57 12.07 -1.17
C TRP A 40 -20.03 12.19 -0.74
N ARG A 41 -20.64 13.38 -0.89
CA ARG A 41 -22.05 13.60 -0.55
C ARG A 41 -22.98 12.74 -1.40
N GLU A 42 -22.66 12.59 -2.68
CA GLU A 42 -23.43 11.77 -3.62
C GLU A 42 -23.13 10.27 -3.44
N ALA A 43 -21.85 9.90 -3.41
CA ALA A 43 -21.38 8.53 -3.26
C ALA A 43 -21.95 7.85 -2.02
N LYS A 44 -22.04 8.55 -0.87
CA LYS A 44 -22.65 8.01 0.35
C LYS A 44 -24.09 7.52 0.15
N LEU A 45 -24.87 8.13 -0.74
CA LEU A 45 -26.24 7.71 -1.02
C LEU A 45 -26.25 6.38 -1.78
N VAL A 46 -25.33 6.22 -2.72
CA VAL A 46 -25.12 4.97 -3.48
C VAL A 46 -24.61 3.86 -2.56
N LEU A 47 -23.64 4.19 -1.70
CA LEU A 47 -23.01 3.25 -0.76
C LEU A 47 -23.99 2.70 0.29
N LYS A 48 -25.09 3.39 0.58
CA LYS A 48 -26.11 2.87 1.52
C LYS A 48 -26.69 1.51 1.09
N ASN A 49 -26.64 1.20 -0.20
CA ASN A 49 -27.15 -0.05 -0.77
C ASN A 49 -26.15 -1.22 -0.65
N TYR A 50 -24.96 -0.96 -0.09
CA TYR A 50 -23.87 -1.92 0.10
C TYR A 50 -23.59 -1.96 1.61
N LYS A 51 -24.06 -3.02 2.29
CA LYS A 51 -23.86 -3.23 3.74
C LYS A 51 -23.71 -4.69 4.15
N GLU A 52 -23.40 -5.57 3.21
CA GLU A 52 -23.58 -7.02 3.40
C GLU A 52 -22.26 -7.79 3.50
N LEU A 53 -21.12 -7.16 3.16
CA LEU A 53 -19.82 -7.83 3.04
C LEU A 53 -18.72 -7.14 3.85
N ASP A 54 -17.56 -7.80 3.96
CA ASP A 54 -16.35 -7.19 4.51
C ASP A 54 -15.90 -5.99 3.68
N PHE A 55 -15.25 -5.01 4.33
CA PHE A 55 -14.85 -3.74 3.72
C PHE A 55 -14.09 -3.91 2.39
N VAL A 56 -13.14 -4.85 2.32
CA VAL A 56 -12.34 -5.07 1.10
C VAL A 56 -13.19 -5.68 -0.02
N GLU A 57 -14.02 -6.66 0.32
CA GLU A 57 -14.89 -7.36 -0.62
C GLU A 57 -15.99 -6.44 -1.17
N GLU A 58 -16.51 -5.55 -0.33
CA GLU A 58 -17.55 -4.60 -0.69
C GLU A 58 -17.03 -3.54 -1.65
N TRP A 59 -15.83 -2.99 -1.39
CA TRP A 59 -15.18 -2.07 -2.32
C TRP A 59 -14.78 -2.74 -3.63
N LYS A 60 -14.30 -3.98 -3.58
CA LYS A 60 -14.05 -4.76 -4.80
C LYS A 60 -15.32 -4.91 -5.63
N ARG A 61 -16.44 -5.28 -5.00
CA ARG A 61 -17.75 -5.38 -5.66
C ARG A 61 -18.17 -4.04 -6.27
N ILE A 62 -18.03 -2.93 -5.55
CA ILE A 62 -18.38 -1.60 -6.04
C ILE A 62 -17.56 -1.27 -7.30
N PHE A 63 -16.26 -1.52 -7.28
CA PHE A 63 -15.40 -1.24 -8.44
C PHE A 63 -15.68 -2.16 -9.63
N ASP A 64 -16.02 -3.43 -9.41
CA ASP A 64 -16.28 -4.38 -10.50
C ASP A 64 -17.69 -4.27 -11.09
N SER A 65 -18.70 -3.90 -10.30
CA SER A 65 -20.12 -3.97 -10.69
C SER A 65 -20.77 -2.63 -11.04
N SER A 66 -20.04 -1.52 -10.96
CA SER A 66 -20.63 -0.19 -11.14
C SER A 66 -19.71 0.78 -11.86
N GLN A 67 -20.31 1.85 -12.41
CA GLN A 67 -19.57 2.98 -12.99
C GLN A 67 -18.96 3.90 -11.91
N PHE A 68 -18.89 3.45 -10.65
CA PHE A 68 -18.49 4.26 -9.50
C PHE A 68 -17.11 4.91 -9.69
N VAL A 69 -16.14 4.18 -10.26
CA VAL A 69 -14.80 4.71 -10.54
C VAL A 69 -14.84 5.92 -11.48
N ILE A 70 -15.75 5.90 -12.46
CA ILE A 70 -15.91 6.97 -13.46
C ILE A 70 -16.69 8.14 -12.86
N LEU A 71 -17.73 7.86 -12.07
CA LEU A 71 -18.61 8.87 -11.48
C LEU A 71 -17.99 9.60 -10.29
N TYR A 72 -17.16 8.91 -9.51
CA TYR A 72 -16.56 9.43 -8.28
C TYR A 72 -15.03 9.19 -8.24
N PRO A 73 -14.27 9.79 -9.17
CA PRO A 73 -12.84 9.53 -9.32
C PRO A 73 -12.01 9.98 -8.10
N ASN A 74 -12.36 11.10 -7.45
CA ASN A 74 -11.62 11.57 -6.28
C ASN A 74 -11.88 10.68 -5.06
N VAL A 75 -13.13 10.26 -4.84
CA VAL A 75 -13.47 9.31 -3.77
C VAL A 75 -12.78 7.97 -4.01
N THR A 76 -12.75 7.52 -5.25
CA THR A 76 -12.11 6.25 -5.63
C THR A 76 -10.62 6.26 -5.30
N GLU A 77 -9.90 7.35 -5.59
CA GLU A 77 -8.49 7.48 -5.20
C GLU A 77 -8.27 7.42 -3.69
N ILE A 78 -9.12 8.09 -2.91
CA ILE A 78 -9.06 8.02 -1.45
C ILE A 78 -9.26 6.57 -0.94
N VAL A 79 -10.18 5.83 -1.54
CA VAL A 79 -10.42 4.43 -1.18
C VAL A 79 -9.21 3.57 -1.55
N PHE A 80 -8.61 3.77 -2.73
CA PHE A 80 -7.40 3.05 -3.11
C PHE A 80 -6.25 3.30 -2.13
N PHE A 81 -6.02 4.55 -1.72
CA PHE A 81 -5.03 4.83 -0.69
C PHE A 81 -5.36 4.12 0.63
N SER A 82 -6.63 4.09 1.02
CA SER A 82 -7.07 3.42 2.24
C SER A 82 -6.86 1.89 2.20
N LEU A 83 -7.02 1.26 1.03
CA LEU A 83 -6.80 -0.17 0.82
C LEU A 83 -5.31 -0.55 0.77
N ILE A 84 -4.43 0.40 0.38
CA ILE A 84 -2.98 0.18 0.32
C ILE A 84 -2.32 0.38 1.69
N VAL A 85 -2.85 1.29 2.51
CA VAL A 85 -2.27 1.59 3.83
C VAL A 85 -2.48 0.39 4.77
N PRO A 86 -1.41 -0.23 5.29
CA PRO A 86 -1.56 -1.32 6.25
C PRO A 86 -2.13 -0.78 7.56
N LEU A 87 -3.36 -1.18 7.89
CA LEU A 87 -4.04 -0.77 9.13
C LEU A 87 -3.55 -1.52 10.38
N SER A 88 -2.80 -2.62 10.20
CA SER A 88 -2.30 -3.43 11.30
C SER A 88 -0.78 -3.38 11.43
N ASN A 89 -0.30 -3.34 12.67
CA ASN A 89 1.11 -3.48 12.99
C ASN A 89 1.61 -4.93 12.81
N SER A 90 0.74 -5.89 12.54
CA SER A 90 1.09 -7.31 12.39
C SER A 90 2.12 -7.54 11.29
N TYR A 91 2.10 -6.73 10.21
CA TYR A 91 3.14 -6.80 9.18
C TYR A 91 4.50 -6.33 9.69
N VAL A 92 4.52 -5.26 10.50
CA VAL A 92 5.74 -4.73 11.14
C VAL A 92 6.29 -5.74 12.16
N GLU A 93 5.43 -6.34 12.98
CA GLU A 93 5.79 -7.39 13.93
C GLU A 93 6.39 -8.61 13.21
N ARG A 94 5.82 -9.01 12.06
CA ARG A 94 6.37 -10.07 11.22
C ARG A 94 7.79 -9.72 10.75
N ILE A 95 8.03 -8.49 10.31
CA ILE A 95 9.38 -8.03 9.92
C ILE A 95 10.35 -8.15 11.09
N PHE A 96 9.97 -7.71 12.29
CA PHE A 96 10.81 -7.82 13.49
C PHE A 96 11.08 -9.28 13.88
N SER A 97 10.09 -10.16 13.76
CA SER A 97 10.28 -11.59 13.97
C SER A 97 11.31 -12.17 13.01
N GLN A 98 11.21 -11.84 11.71
CA GLN A 98 12.20 -12.29 10.72
C GLN A 98 13.57 -11.68 10.96
N GLN A 99 13.63 -10.42 11.37
CA GLN A 99 14.89 -9.77 11.76
C GLN A 99 15.56 -10.50 12.92
N ASN A 100 14.82 -10.95 13.92
CA ASN A 100 15.35 -11.71 15.06
C ASN A 100 15.85 -13.10 14.66
N LEU A 101 15.23 -13.75 13.67
CA LEU A 101 15.74 -15.00 13.09
C LEU A 101 17.02 -14.77 12.29
N ILE A 102 17.12 -13.64 11.58
CA ILE A 102 18.33 -13.29 10.82
C ILE A 102 19.47 -12.86 11.77
N LYS A 103 19.19 -12.02 12.76
CA LYS A 103 20.19 -11.57 13.74
C LYS A 103 20.17 -12.47 14.97
N THR A 104 20.95 -13.53 14.92
CA THR A 104 21.16 -14.41 16.08
C THR A 104 22.17 -13.80 17.05
N LYS A 105 22.26 -14.35 18.27
CA LYS A 105 23.24 -13.93 19.29
C LYS A 105 24.69 -13.95 18.76
N ILE A 106 25.01 -14.90 17.88
CA ILE A 106 26.34 -15.06 17.26
C ILE A 106 26.49 -14.17 16.01
N ARG A 107 25.38 -13.89 15.29
CA ARG A 107 25.35 -13.07 14.08
C ARG A 107 24.65 -11.72 14.31
N ASN A 108 25.15 -10.93 15.25
CA ASN A 108 24.51 -9.65 15.65
C ASN A 108 25.11 -8.39 14.96
N GLN A 109 26.32 -8.47 14.38
CA GLN A 109 27.02 -7.35 13.75
C GLN A 109 26.83 -7.26 12.21
N MET A 110 25.64 -7.59 11.71
CA MET A 110 25.34 -7.45 10.29
C MET A 110 25.16 -5.97 9.89
N LYS A 111 25.79 -5.55 8.79
CA LYS A 111 25.59 -4.20 8.21
C LYS A 111 24.11 -4.01 7.82
N LEU A 112 23.57 -2.81 8.05
CA LEU A 112 22.15 -2.49 7.78
C LEU A 112 21.71 -2.84 6.35
N LYS A 113 22.54 -2.52 5.35
CA LYS A 113 22.25 -2.84 3.93
C LYS A 113 22.05 -4.35 3.70
N MET A 114 22.91 -5.17 4.30
CA MET A 114 22.84 -6.63 4.17
C MET A 114 21.62 -7.18 4.92
N LEU A 115 21.36 -6.68 6.13
CA LEU A 115 20.16 -7.04 6.89
C LEU A 115 18.88 -6.74 6.12
N ASN A 116 18.75 -5.53 5.56
CA ASN A 116 17.58 -5.15 4.77
C ASN A 116 17.43 -6.03 3.53
N SER A 117 18.54 -6.38 2.86
CA SER A 117 18.49 -7.29 1.71
C SER A 117 17.96 -8.67 2.11
N HIS A 118 18.44 -9.23 3.23
CA HIS A 118 17.93 -10.51 3.74
C HIS A 118 16.45 -10.44 4.13
N ILE A 119 16.03 -9.38 4.84
CA ILE A 119 14.61 -9.20 5.21
C ILE A 119 13.75 -9.15 3.94
N ILE A 120 14.14 -8.38 2.92
CA ILE A 120 13.39 -8.28 1.67
C ILE A 120 13.25 -9.65 0.98
N ILE A 121 14.34 -10.42 0.91
CA ILE A 121 14.34 -11.76 0.32
C ILE A 121 13.41 -12.70 1.11
N VAL A 122 13.49 -12.70 2.44
CA VAL A 122 12.68 -13.60 3.27
C VAL A 122 11.19 -13.22 3.25
N MET A 123 10.89 -11.92 3.19
CA MET A 123 9.52 -11.42 3.24
C MET A 123 8.79 -11.49 1.89
N ASN A 124 9.50 -11.28 0.79
CA ASN A 124 8.89 -11.14 -0.55
C ASN A 124 9.42 -12.15 -1.58
N GLY A 125 10.45 -12.92 -1.23
CA GLY A 125 11.02 -13.92 -2.13
C GLY A 125 10.08 -15.11 -2.32
N PRO A 126 10.25 -15.87 -3.43
CA PRO A 126 9.52 -17.10 -3.63
C PRO A 126 9.91 -18.12 -2.55
N LYS A 127 9.04 -19.11 -2.33
CA LYS A 127 9.42 -20.28 -1.54
C LYS A 127 10.61 -20.98 -2.20
N LEU A 128 11.35 -21.75 -1.41
CA LEU A 128 12.52 -22.47 -1.90
C LEU A 128 12.17 -23.42 -3.06
N GLU A 129 11.00 -24.05 -2.99
CA GLU A 129 10.44 -24.94 -4.01
C GLU A 129 10.18 -24.24 -5.34
N ASP A 130 9.79 -22.96 -5.29
CA ASP A 130 9.45 -22.14 -6.47
C ASP A 130 10.67 -21.35 -6.98
N PHE A 131 11.81 -21.42 -6.30
CA PHE A 131 12.99 -20.65 -6.65
C PHE A 131 13.74 -21.31 -7.82
N ASN A 132 13.96 -20.54 -8.89
CA ASN A 132 14.70 -21.02 -10.06
C ASN A 132 16.21 -20.88 -9.84
N PHE A 133 16.82 -21.96 -9.34
CA PHE A 133 18.27 -22.03 -9.07
C PHE A 133 19.12 -21.91 -10.33
N GLU A 134 18.69 -22.49 -11.45
CA GLU A 134 19.43 -22.42 -12.73
C GLU A 134 19.57 -20.98 -13.22
N LYS A 135 18.46 -20.23 -13.19
CA LYS A 135 18.47 -18.80 -13.54
C LYS A 135 19.37 -17.99 -12.61
N ALA A 136 19.36 -18.30 -11.31
CA ALA A 136 20.23 -17.63 -10.35
C ALA A 136 21.71 -17.92 -10.60
N TYR A 137 22.04 -19.17 -10.94
CA TYR A 137 23.38 -19.60 -11.30
C TYR A 137 23.89 -18.89 -12.57
N ASP A 138 23.05 -18.79 -13.61
CA ASP A 138 23.37 -18.06 -14.84
C ASP A 138 23.69 -16.58 -14.57
N ILE A 139 22.91 -15.93 -13.70
CA ILE A 139 23.15 -14.54 -13.31
C ILE A 139 24.47 -14.42 -12.54
N TRP A 140 24.75 -15.36 -11.64
CA TRP A 140 25.99 -15.37 -10.87
C TRP A 140 27.22 -15.56 -11.77
N LEU A 141 27.17 -16.47 -12.75
CA LEU A 141 28.25 -16.67 -13.72
C LEU A 141 28.55 -15.41 -14.55
N ARG A 142 27.49 -14.67 -14.94
CA ARG A 142 27.62 -13.42 -15.71
C ARG A 142 27.99 -12.21 -14.87
N SER A 143 27.95 -12.33 -13.55
CA SER A 143 28.27 -11.22 -12.64
C SER A 143 29.79 -10.99 -12.58
N PRO A 144 30.26 -9.75 -12.73
CA PRO A 144 31.69 -9.46 -12.66
C PRO A 144 32.24 -9.84 -11.28
N ARG A 145 33.28 -10.68 -11.27
CA ARG A 145 33.98 -11.05 -10.04
C ARG A 145 34.78 -9.84 -9.57
N ARG A 146 34.41 -9.30 -8.41
CA ARG A 146 35.27 -8.36 -7.68
C ARG A 146 36.41 -9.17 -7.08
N PHE A 147 37.57 -9.11 -7.72
CA PHE A 147 38.84 -9.51 -7.12
C PHE A 147 39.34 -8.39 -6.21
#